data_AF-A0A8T5MHK5-F1
#
_entry.id   AF-A0A8T5MHK5-F1
#
_cell.length_a   1.000
_cell.length_b   1.000
_cell.length_c   1.000
_cell.angle_alpha   90.00
_cell.angle_beta   90.00
_cell.angle_gamma   90.00
#
_symmetry.space_group_name_H-M   'P 1'
#
loop_
_entity.id
_entity.type
_entity.pdbx_description
1 polymer ?
#
loop_
_entity_poly.entity_id
_entity_poly.type
_entity_poly.pdbx_seq_one_letter_code
_entity_poly.pdbx_strand_id
1 'polypeptide(L)' 'WTSATGVGAGQFVIQSFANPNASGKVALLVAGYEREDTVNAATYLRNRPAGEIDTTVGKKYTGTTATAALTTVA' A
#
# COMPACT_ATOMS: atom_id res chain seq x y z
N TRP A 1 -9.03 11.14 4.69
CA TRP A 1 -8.47 10.08 3.83
C TRP A 1 -7.47 10.66 2.83
N THR A 2 -7.90 11.30 1.74
CA THR A 2 -7.00 11.81 0.68
C THR A 2 -5.89 12.72 1.17
N SER A 3 -6.15 13.67 2.07
CA SER A 3 -5.09 14.52 2.63
C SER A 3 -4.04 13.75 3.45
N ALA A 4 -4.40 12.62 4.06
CA ALA A 4 -3.49 11.83 4.89
C ALA A 4 -2.73 10.79 4.05
N THR A 5 -3.38 10.21 3.04
CA THR A 5 -2.85 9.09 2.27
C THR A 5 -2.30 9.51 0.91
N GLY A 6 -2.73 10.65 0.37
CA GLY A 6 -2.44 11.10 -0.99
C GLY A 6 -3.22 10.36 -2.07
N VAL A 7 -4.18 9.50 -1.70
CA VAL A 7 -4.98 8.71 -2.66
C VAL A 7 -6.43 9.18 -2.75
N GLY A 8 -6.95 9.27 -3.97
CA GLY A 8 -8.33 9.58 -4.32
C GLY A 8 -9.08 8.36 -4.88
N ALA A 9 -10.29 8.59 -5.41
CA ALA A 9 -11.10 7.54 -6.03
C ALA A 9 -10.34 6.82 -7.14
N GLY A 10 -10.44 5.49 -7.20
CA GLY A 10 -9.72 4.67 -8.18
C GLY A 10 -8.25 4.47 -7.83
N GLN A 11 -7.83 4.77 -6.59
CA GLN A 11 -6.46 4.67 -6.13
C GLN A 11 -6.35 3.95 -4.78
N PHE A 12 -5.19 3.36 -4.54
CA PHE A 12 -4.86 2.68 -3.30
C PHE A 12 -3.46 3.00 -2.80
N VAL A 13 -3.23 2.76 -1.51
CA VAL A 13 -1.94 2.93 -0.82
C VAL A 13 -1.52 1.62 -0.14
N ILE A 14 -0.21 1.33 -0.23
CA ILE A 14 0.48 0.32 0.55
C ILE A 14 1.60 1.02 1.30
N GLN A 15 1.58 0.98 2.64
CA GLN A 15 2.57 1.68 3.46
C GLN A 15 3.05 0.84 4.63
N SER A 16 4.35 0.84 4.88
CA SER A 16 5.00 0.10 5.96
C SER A 16 5.24 0.97 7.19
N PHE A 17 4.99 0.38 8.35
CA PHE A 17 5.14 1.00 9.66
C PHE A 17 5.88 0.05 10.60
N ALA A 18 6.57 0.61 11.58
CA ALA A 18 7.01 -0.19 12.73
C ALA A 18 5.77 -0.65 13.49
N ASN A 19 5.68 -1.95 13.81
CA ASN A 19 4.55 -2.46 14.57
C ASN A 19 4.68 -2.01 16.05
N PRO A 20 3.77 -1.16 16.56
CA PRO A 20 3.87 -0.64 17.93
C PRO A 20 3.67 -1.72 18.99
N ASN A 21 3.06 -2.86 18.62
CA ASN A 21 2.77 -3.96 19.51
C ASN A 21 3.77 -5.13 19.38
N ALA A 22 4.72 -5.05 18.46
CA ALA A 22 5.71 -6.10 18.23
C ALA A 22 7.04 -5.51 17.72
N SER A 23 8.01 -5.35 18.62
CA SER A 23 9.33 -4.82 18.29
C SER A 23 10.03 -5.64 17.20
N GLY A 24 10.67 -4.95 16.26
CA GLY A 24 11.34 -5.56 15.11
C GLY A 24 10.40 -6.17 14.05
N LYS A 25 9.08 -6.00 14.19
CA LYS A 25 8.10 -6.40 13.17
C LYS A 25 7.59 -5.20 12.40
N VAL A 26 7.22 -5.44 11.14
CA VAL A 26 6.62 -4.45 10.25
C VAL A 26 5.12 -4.69 10.17
N ALA A 27 4.34 -3.61 10.23
CA ALA A 27 2.93 -3.59 9.89
C ALA A 27 2.73 -2.92 8.52
N LEU A 28 1.82 -3.45 7.71
CA LEU A 28 1.46 -2.87 6.40
C LEU A 28 0.04 -2.33 6.45
N LEU A 29 -0.14 -1.07 6.08
CA LEU A 29 -1.43 -0.52 5.69
C LEU A 29 -1.64 -0.87 4.22
N VAL A 30 -2.74 -1.57 3.92
CA VAL A 30 -3.15 -1.90 2.54
C VAL A 30 -4.59 -1.45 2.40
N ALA A 31 -4.80 -0.34 1.70
CA ALA A 31 -6.13 0.27 1.65
C ALA A 31 -6.36 1.10 0.40
N GLY A 32 -7.59 1.03 -0.12
CA GLY A 32 -8.08 1.82 -1.24
C GLY A 32 -9.03 2.93 -0.80
N TYR A 33 -9.29 3.90 -1.69
CA TYR A 33 -10.32 4.91 -1.45
C TYR A 33 -11.71 4.28 -1.41
N GLU A 34 -12.03 3.45 -2.40
CA GLU A 34 -13.25 2.65 -2.43
C GLU A 34 -13.01 1.18 -2.02
N ARG A 35 -14.12 0.45 -1.86
CA ARG A 35 -14.09 -1.00 -1.60
C ARG A 35 -13.27 -1.76 -2.65
N GLU A 36 -13.49 -1.47 -3.93
CA GLU A 36 -12.79 -2.15 -5.03
C GLU A 36 -11.30 -1.83 -5.03
N ASP A 37 -10.94 -0.57 -4.74
CA ASP A 37 -9.56 -0.15 -4.61
C ASP A 37 -8.81 -0.94 -3.52
N THR A 38 -9.50 -1.26 -2.41
CA THR A 38 -8.91 -2.07 -1.33
C THR A 38 -8.67 -3.52 -1.75
N VAL A 39 -9.63 -4.10 -2.50
CA VAL A 39 -9.47 -5.46 -3.06
C VAL A 39 -8.30 -5.50 -4.04
N ASN A 40 -8.16 -4.47 -4.88
CA ASN A 40 -7.07 -4.36 -5.83
C ASN A 40 -5.73 -4.14 -5.15
N ALA A 41 -5.67 -3.34 -4.08
CA ALA A 41 -4.47 -3.18 -3.27
C ALA A 41 -3.98 -4.51 -2.68
N ALA A 42 -4.90 -5.31 -2.12
CA ALA A 42 -4.58 -6.62 -1.57
C ALA A 42 -4.15 -7.62 -2.65
N THR A 43 -4.85 -7.61 -3.79
CA THR A 43 -4.52 -8.45 -4.96
C THR A 43 -3.14 -8.10 -5.51
N TYR A 44 -2.86 -6.80 -5.64
CA TYR A 44 -1.56 -6.31 -6.07
C TYR A 44 -0.45 -6.82 -5.14
N LEU A 45 -0.58 -6.61 -3.83
CA LEU A 45 0.46 -6.99 -2.88
C LEU A 45 0.76 -8.50 -2.92
N ARG A 46 -0.28 -9.34 -3.08
CA ARG A 46 -0.13 -10.80 -3.11
C ARG A 46 0.46 -11.35 -4.40
N ASN A 47 0.23 -10.68 -5.53
CA ASN A 47 0.65 -11.16 -6.84
C ASN A 47 2.06 -10.72 -7.23
N ARG A 48 2.72 -9.88 -6.41
CA ARG A 48 4.10 -9.45 -6.68
C ARG A 48 5.09 -10.55 -6.27
N PRO A 49 6.08 -10.86 -7.12
CA PRO A 49 7.26 -11.61 -6.74
C PRO A 49 7.83 -11.16 -5.40
N ALA A 50 8.28 -12.13 -4.60
CA ALA A 50 8.96 -11.86 -3.35
C ALA A 50 10.18 -10.95 -3.60
N GLY A 51 10.27 -9.85 -2.85
CA GLY A 51 11.36 -8.88 -2.95
C GLY A 51 11.11 -7.70 -3.89
N GLU A 52 10.01 -7.67 -4.66
CA GLU A 52 9.70 -6.51 -5.51
C GLU A 52 9.12 -5.34 -4.71
N ILE A 53 8.43 -5.64 -3.60
CA ILE A 53 7.93 -4.62 -2.67
C ILE A 53 8.85 -4.57 -1.45
N ASP A 54 9.55 -3.44 -1.33
CA ASP A 54 10.33 -3.13 -0.14
C ASP A 54 9.36 -2.80 1.01
N THR A 55 9.32 -3.68 2.00
CA THR A 55 8.47 -3.54 3.19
C THR A 55 9.24 -2.99 4.39
N THR A 56 10.48 -2.51 4.22
CA THR A 56 11.19 -1.80 5.29
C THR A 56 10.36 -0.61 5.77
N VAL A 57 10.43 -0.28 7.06
CA VAL A 57 9.58 0.76 7.68
C VAL A 57 9.73 2.11 6.97
N GLY A 58 8.60 2.80 6.74
CA GLY A 58 8.57 4.13 6.13
C GLY A 58 8.41 4.12 4.61
N LYS A 59 8.34 2.95 3.98
CA LYS A 59 8.07 2.81 2.55
C LYS A 59 6.60 3.05 2.28
N LYS A 60 6.32 3.79 1.20
CA LYS A 60 4.97 4.10 0.76
C LYS A 60 4.87 3.92 -0.75
N TYR A 61 3.79 3.26 -1.15
CA TYR A 61 3.45 3.02 -2.53
C TYR A 61 2.00 3.39 -2.76
N THR A 62 1.72 4.04 -3.89
CA THR A 62 0.36 4.32 -4.33
C THR A 62 0.14 3.71 -5.70
N GLY A 63 -1.01 3.12 -5.95
CA GLY A 63 -1.37 2.56 -7.25
C GLY A 63 -2.75 3.03 -7.69
N THR A 64 -3.07 2.79 -8.95
CA THR A 64 -4.42 3.00 -9.49
C THR A 64 -5.10 1.65 -9.70
N THR A 65 -6.42 1.64 -9.60
CA THR A 65 -7.23 0.46 -9.89
C THR A 65 -7.31 0.17 -11.40
N ALA A 66 -7.18 1.20 -12.24
CA ALA A 66 -7.19 1.06 -13.70
C ALA A 66 -5.96 0.32 -14.24
N THR A 67 -4.82 0.47 -13.58
CA THR A 67 -3.58 -0.21 -13.93
C THR A 67 -2.93 -0.60 -12.62
N ALA A 68 -2.84 -1.89 -12.33
CA ALA A 68 -2.15 -2.44 -11.16
C ALA A 68 -0.63 -2.14 -11.23
N ALA A 69 -0.26 -0.87 -11.21
CA ALA A 69 1.07 -0.30 -11.31
C ALA A 69 1.26 0.62 -10.10
N LEU A 70 2.34 0.41 -9.35
CA LEU A 70 2.69 1.27 -8.23
C LEU A 70 3.56 2.43 -8.70
N THR A 71 3.28 3.60 -8.13
CA THR A 71 4.22 4.70 -8.02
C THR A 71 4.76 4.70 -6.60
N THR A 72 6.09 4.63 -6.45
CA THR A 72 6.72 4.86 -5.15
C THR A 72 6.61 6.34 -4.81
N VAL A 73 6.08 6.66 -3.64
CA VAL A 73 6.01 8.04 -3.16
C VAL A 73 7.13 8.21 -2.15
N ALA A 74 8.04 9.16 -2.43
CA ALA A 74 9.18 9.48 -1.58
C ALA A 74 8.76 10.10 -0.24
#